data_AF-A0A966UEH4-F1
#
_entry.id   AF-A0A966UEH4-F1
#
_cell.length_a   1.000
_cell.length_b   1.000
_cell.length_c   1.000
_cell.angle_alpha   90.00
_cell.angle_beta   90.00
_cell.angle_gamma   90.00
#
_symmetry.space_group_name_H-M   'P 1'
#
loop_
_entity.id
_entity.type
_entity.pdbx_description
1 polymer ?
#
loop_
_entity_poly.entity_id
_entity_poly.type
_entity_poly.pdbx_seq_one_letter_code
_entity_poly.pdbx_strand_id
1 'polypeptide(L)'
;MDLERSPKNLSEIGGLIKTPITRRTLLGSTFLAALTQGAIGRAFGVTNPVFTQILGRPTTNSVSLSLISSEALTIYIEYGYSKSKYSQKSKVYSAVAAQPLVIDITNLKSNARVYYRVRFKSKDGKSFASGKQYSFMTARTPGSKFSFTVQGDTHPERVGKMFRSDLYYVTMANIAAQLPDFHILMGDDFSIDPLIGKGQANEVNVNNIYLTHRKWLEATMSSVPGMQ
;
A
#
# COMPACT_ATOMS: atom_id res chain seq x y z
N MET A 1 33.53 -42.36 7.46
CA MET A 1 33.61 -41.78 8.81
C MET A 1 32.54 -40.70 8.84
N ASP A 2 31.30 -41.17 8.95
CA ASP A 2 30.10 -40.35 8.98
C ASP A 2 29.94 -39.78 10.37
N LEU A 3 29.85 -38.45 10.46
CA LEU A 3 29.50 -37.75 11.69
C LEU A 3 28.11 -37.15 11.52
N GLU A 4 27.13 -37.87 12.04
CA GLU A 4 25.81 -37.36 12.36
C GLU A 4 25.92 -36.07 13.17
N ARG A 5 25.27 -34.99 12.72
CA ARG A 5 24.94 -33.84 13.56
C ARG A 5 23.46 -33.88 13.90
N SER A 6 23.21 -34.16 15.18
CA SER A 6 21.94 -34.07 15.89
C SER A 6 21.14 -32.79 15.53
N PRO A 7 19.82 -32.90 15.27
CA PRO A 7 18.97 -31.74 15.05
C PRO A 7 18.68 -31.04 16.38
N LYS A 8 19.22 -29.83 16.57
CA LYS A 8 18.79 -28.96 17.67
C LYS A 8 17.37 -28.47 17.40
N ASN A 9 16.49 -28.74 18.37
CA ASN A 9 15.14 -28.20 18.51
C ASN A 9 15.09 -26.70 18.21
N LEU A 10 14.39 -26.35 17.12
CA LEU A 10 13.90 -25.00 16.83
C LEU A 10 12.46 -24.91 17.34
N SER A 11 12.29 -24.91 18.66
CA SER A 11 11.08 -24.48 19.32
C SER A 11 11.41 -23.24 20.13
N GLU A 12 10.58 -22.20 20.00
CA GLU A 12 10.66 -20.89 20.67
C GLU A 12 11.50 -19.84 19.94
N ILE A 13 10.90 -19.19 18.94
CA ILE A 13 10.85 -17.74 18.68
C ILE A 13 10.13 -17.60 17.33
N GLY A 14 8.87 -17.15 17.34
CA GLY A 14 8.14 -16.91 16.08
C GLY A 14 6.62 -17.08 16.13
N GLY A 15 5.98 -16.79 17.26
CA GLY A 15 4.52 -16.76 17.36
C GLY A 15 3.94 -15.53 16.66
N LEU A 16 3.90 -15.51 15.31
CA LEU A 16 2.91 -14.80 14.49
C LEU A 16 3.14 -15.00 12.97
N ILE A 17 3.43 -16.22 12.51
CA ILE A 17 3.16 -16.55 11.10
C ILE A 17 1.70 -17.02 11.04
N LYS A 18 0.78 -16.07 10.85
CA LYS A 18 -0.53 -16.42 10.27
C LYS A 18 -0.22 -17.07 8.94
N THR A 19 -0.69 -18.30 8.76
CA THR A 19 -0.46 -19.17 7.60
C THR A 19 -0.44 -18.36 6.29
N PRO A 20 0.58 -18.54 5.41
CA PRO A 20 0.65 -17.81 4.16
C PRO A 20 -0.68 -17.94 3.40
N ILE A 21 -1.17 -16.82 2.86
CA ILE A 21 -2.30 -16.84 1.95
C ILE A 21 -1.84 -17.68 0.75
N THR A 22 -2.58 -18.75 0.44
CA THR A 22 -2.30 -19.60 -0.71
C THR A 22 -3.35 -19.39 -1.78
N ARG A 23 -3.02 -19.72 -3.02
CA ARG A 23 -3.99 -19.71 -4.13
C ARG A 23 -5.18 -20.63 -3.87
N ARG A 24 -4.99 -21.75 -3.16
CA ARG A 24 -6.08 -22.67 -2.79
C ARG A 24 -7.01 -22.05 -1.74
N THR A 25 -6.43 -21.35 -0.76
CA THR A 25 -7.24 -20.56 0.19
C THR A 25 -8.02 -19.47 -0.53
N LEU A 26 -7.44 -18.79 -1.53
CA LEU A 26 -8.13 -17.80 -2.36
C LEU A 26 -9.34 -18.36 -3.14
N LEU A 27 -9.29 -19.61 -3.59
CA LEU A 27 -10.37 -20.25 -4.36
C LEU A 27 -11.45 -20.91 -3.47
N GLY A 28 -11.08 -21.38 -2.27
CA GLY A 28 -11.99 -22.08 -1.35
C GLY A 28 -12.64 -21.18 -0.29
N SER A 29 -12.20 -19.94 -0.17
CA SER A 29 -12.85 -18.95 0.66
C SER A 29 -13.38 -17.84 -0.23
N THR A 30 -14.64 -17.47 -0.03
CA THR A 30 -15.18 -16.20 -0.51
C THR A 30 -14.52 -15.04 0.25
N PHE A 31 -13.19 -14.96 0.27
CA PHE A 31 -12.55 -13.68 0.49
C PHE A 31 -12.82 -12.91 -0.79
N LEU A 32 -13.85 -12.07 -0.73
CA LEU A 32 -13.80 -10.81 -1.45
C LEU A 32 -12.41 -10.24 -1.16
N ALA A 33 -11.50 -10.36 -2.13
CA ALA A 33 -10.48 -9.37 -2.28
C ALA A 33 -11.25 -8.06 -2.21
N ALA A 34 -11.08 -7.31 -1.14
CA ALA A 34 -11.58 -5.95 -1.04
C ALA A 34 -10.76 -5.06 -2.00
N LEU A 35 -10.76 -5.41 -3.28
CA LEU A 35 -10.74 -4.49 -4.41
C LEU A 35 -12.10 -3.76 -4.53
N THR A 36 -13.01 -3.97 -3.56
CA THR A 36 -14.29 -3.29 -3.42
C THR A 36 -14.36 -2.47 -2.13
N GLN A 37 -13.50 -1.46 -1.96
CA GLN A 37 -13.89 -0.34 -1.08
C GLN A 37 -14.94 0.51 -1.79
N GLY A 38 -16.20 0.07 -1.71
CA GLY A 38 -17.35 0.77 -2.28
C GLY A 38 -18.68 0.03 -2.29
N ALA A 39 -18.76 -1.24 -1.88
CA ALA A 39 -20.02 -1.99 -1.99
C ALA A 39 -20.99 -1.80 -0.81
N ILE A 40 -20.53 -1.39 0.39
CA ILE A 40 -21.43 -1.19 1.55
C ILE A 40 -22.14 0.20 1.49
N GLY A 41 -21.61 1.16 0.74
CA GLY A 41 -22.26 2.48 0.53
C GLY A 41 -23.35 2.49 -0.54
N ARG A 42 -23.40 1.48 -1.42
CA ARG A 42 -24.37 1.42 -2.53
C ARG A 42 -25.80 1.17 -2.06
N ALA A 43 -26.00 0.60 -0.87
CA ALA A 43 -27.34 0.35 -0.33
C ALA A 43 -28.03 1.62 0.21
N PHE A 44 -27.32 2.75 0.35
CA PHE A 44 -27.86 4.00 0.91
C PHE A 44 -27.66 5.23 0.00
N GLY A 45 -27.32 5.05 -1.28
CA GLY A 45 -27.16 6.17 -2.22
C GLY A 45 -25.98 7.12 -1.90
N VAL A 46 -25.11 6.77 -0.95
CA VAL A 46 -23.89 7.51 -0.62
C VAL A 46 -22.69 6.68 -1.05
N THR A 47 -22.22 6.89 -2.29
CA THR A 47 -20.94 6.36 -2.72
C THR A 47 -19.85 7.21 -2.10
N ASN A 48 -19.19 6.73 -1.06
CA ASN A 48 -17.96 7.38 -0.59
C ASN A 48 -16.97 7.46 -1.77
N PRO A 49 -16.19 8.56 -1.89
CA PRO A 49 -15.10 8.66 -2.86
C PRO A 49 -14.22 7.42 -2.81
N VAL A 50 -13.90 6.89 -4.00
CA VAL A 50 -12.87 5.88 -4.12
C VAL A 50 -11.54 6.63 -4.25
N PHE A 51 -10.66 6.47 -3.27
CA PHE A 51 -9.29 6.98 -3.36
C PHE A 51 -8.29 5.87 -3.06
N THR A 52 -7.13 5.98 -3.68
CA THR A 52 -5.97 5.11 -3.44
C THR A 52 -4.92 5.88 -2.66
N GLN A 53 -4.21 5.19 -1.79
CA GLN A 53 -3.08 5.78 -1.06
C GLN A 53 -1.88 4.85 -1.02
N ILE A 54 -0.69 5.39 -1.25
CA ILE A 54 0.56 4.66 -1.10
C ILE A 54 1.56 5.50 -0.32
N LEU A 55 2.34 4.85 0.53
CA LEU A 55 3.45 5.43 1.26
C LEU A 55 4.74 5.24 0.48
N GLY A 56 5.62 6.23 0.54
CA GLY A 56 6.95 6.16 0.00
C GLY A 56 7.92 7.07 0.72
N ARG A 57 9.21 7.00 0.36
CA ARG A 57 10.28 7.85 0.88
C ARG A 57 10.30 7.89 2.42
N PRO A 58 10.27 6.73 3.13
CA PRO A 58 10.38 6.72 4.57
C PRO A 58 11.75 7.27 4.99
N THR A 59 11.78 8.12 6.03
CA THR A 59 13.01 8.56 6.68
C THR A 59 12.98 8.17 8.16
N THR A 60 13.95 8.67 8.94
CA THR A 60 13.93 8.54 10.40
C THR A 60 12.78 9.31 11.05
N ASN A 61 12.24 10.35 10.42
CA ASN A 61 11.23 11.23 11.04
C ASN A 61 10.12 11.69 10.08
N SER A 62 10.01 11.10 8.88
CA SER A 62 8.99 11.43 7.91
C SER A 62 8.60 10.26 7.01
N VAL A 63 7.45 10.40 6.34
CA VAL A 63 7.02 9.56 5.23
C VAL A 63 6.21 10.42 4.26
N SER A 64 6.19 10.05 2.99
CA SER A 64 5.32 10.65 1.98
C SER A 64 4.09 9.79 1.73
N LEU A 65 2.91 10.39 1.76
CA LEU A 65 1.66 9.79 1.33
C LEU A 65 1.30 10.34 -0.05
N SER A 66 1.30 9.50 -1.07
CA SER A 66 0.72 9.82 -2.38
C SER A 66 -0.73 9.33 -2.41
N LEU A 67 -1.67 10.20 -2.75
CA LEU A 67 -3.10 9.91 -2.82
C LEU A 67 -3.66 10.28 -4.20
N ILE A 68 -4.53 9.44 -4.75
CA ILE A 68 -5.33 9.75 -5.95
C ILE A 68 -6.79 9.45 -5.64
N SER A 69 -7.68 10.42 -5.84
CA SER A 69 -9.13 10.27 -5.62
C SER A 69 -9.93 10.29 -6.92
N SER A 70 -11.08 9.63 -6.94
CA SER A 70 -12.01 9.65 -8.07
C SER A 70 -12.74 10.98 -8.25
N GLU A 71 -12.74 11.82 -7.23
CA GLU A 71 -13.39 13.13 -7.21
C GLU A 71 -12.55 14.16 -6.44
N ALA A 72 -12.92 15.43 -6.51
CA ALA A 72 -12.26 16.48 -5.75
C ALA A 72 -12.62 16.38 -4.26
N LEU A 73 -11.60 16.36 -3.38
CA LEU A 73 -11.77 16.19 -1.94
C LEU A 73 -11.02 17.27 -1.15
N THR A 74 -11.56 17.64 -0.01
CA THR A 74 -10.79 18.28 1.05
C THR A 74 -10.32 17.20 2.02
N ILE A 75 -9.01 17.13 2.29
CA ILE A 75 -8.43 16.05 3.09
C ILE A 75 -7.46 16.56 4.16
N TYR A 76 -7.29 15.80 5.24
CA TYR A 76 -6.12 15.88 6.12
C TYR A 76 -5.77 14.48 6.63
N ILE A 77 -4.57 14.31 7.16
CA ILE A 77 -4.11 13.04 7.73
C ILE A 77 -4.12 13.17 9.24
N GLU A 78 -4.75 12.24 9.94
CA GLU A 78 -4.56 12.09 11.38
C GLU A 78 -3.67 10.89 11.67
N TYR A 79 -2.76 11.03 12.63
CA TYR A 79 -1.74 10.03 12.94
C TYR A 79 -1.36 10.02 14.42
N GLY A 80 -0.81 8.90 14.87
CA GLY A 80 -0.41 8.68 16.25
C GLY A 80 0.38 7.38 16.44
N TYR A 81 0.72 7.09 17.69
CA TYR A 81 1.55 5.92 18.06
C TYR A 81 0.75 4.82 18.76
N SER A 82 -0.58 4.94 18.78
CA SER A 82 -1.52 3.93 19.25
C SER A 82 -2.56 3.66 18.19
N LYS A 83 -3.06 2.42 18.14
CA LYS A 83 -4.15 2.02 17.23
C LYS A 83 -5.45 2.80 17.46
N SER A 84 -5.70 3.25 18.69
CA SER A 84 -6.97 3.86 19.10
C SER A 84 -6.91 5.37 19.30
N LYS A 85 -5.74 6.00 19.17
CA LYS A 85 -5.56 7.44 19.44
C LYS A 85 -4.64 8.09 18.42
N TYR A 86 -5.20 9.00 17.64
CA TYR A 86 -4.47 9.90 16.75
C TYR A 86 -4.25 11.23 17.45
N SER A 87 -3.02 11.47 17.91
CA SER A 87 -2.67 12.67 18.68
C SER A 87 -2.23 13.85 17.82
N GLN A 88 -2.04 13.63 16.52
CA GLN A 88 -1.50 14.60 15.58
C GLN A 88 -2.35 14.62 14.31
N LYS A 89 -2.34 15.78 13.62
CA LYS A 89 -2.95 15.94 12.32
C LYS A 89 -2.09 16.83 11.42
N SER A 90 -2.12 16.55 10.12
CA SER A 90 -1.55 17.44 9.11
C SER A 90 -2.40 18.71 8.97
N LYS A 91 -1.91 19.67 8.19
CA LYS A 91 -2.79 20.70 7.61
C LYS A 91 -3.83 20.07 6.68
N VAL A 92 -4.80 20.88 6.29
CA VAL A 92 -5.81 20.50 5.29
C VAL A 92 -5.25 20.72 3.89
N TYR A 93 -5.58 19.83 2.97
CA TYR A 93 -5.19 19.84 1.56
C TYR A 93 -6.42 19.68 0.67
N SER A 94 -6.29 20.13 -0.58
CA SER A 94 -7.28 19.90 -1.63
C SER A 94 -6.74 18.86 -2.61
N ALA A 95 -7.43 17.75 -2.75
CA ALA A 95 -7.17 16.75 -3.78
C ALA A 95 -8.04 17.05 -5.01
N VAL A 96 -7.44 16.97 -6.20
CA VAL A 96 -8.13 17.09 -7.48
C VAL A 96 -8.41 15.68 -8.01
N ALA A 97 -9.58 15.50 -8.63
CA ALA A 97 -9.97 14.22 -9.21
C ALA A 97 -8.93 13.70 -10.20
N ALA A 98 -8.59 12.42 -10.08
CA ALA A 98 -7.64 11.70 -10.93
C ALA A 98 -6.21 12.27 -10.96
N GLN A 99 -5.85 13.18 -10.04
CA GLN A 99 -4.51 13.75 -9.94
C GLN A 99 -3.80 13.32 -8.65
N PRO A 100 -2.49 13.02 -8.70
CA PRO A 100 -1.74 12.66 -7.50
C PRO A 100 -1.53 13.88 -6.61
N LEU A 101 -1.94 13.73 -5.35
CA LEU A 101 -1.58 14.63 -4.27
C LEU A 101 -0.54 13.95 -3.38
N VAL A 102 0.63 14.58 -3.22
CA VAL A 102 1.71 14.08 -2.34
C VAL A 102 1.78 14.93 -1.08
N ILE A 103 1.71 14.28 0.07
CA ILE A 103 1.74 14.90 1.40
C ILE A 103 2.89 14.29 2.21
N ASP A 104 3.79 15.13 2.70
CA ASP A 104 4.81 14.70 3.66
C ASP A 104 4.28 14.81 5.09
N ILE A 105 4.30 13.68 5.81
CA ILE A 105 4.05 13.62 7.24
C ILE A 105 5.40 13.71 7.93
N THR A 106 5.69 14.83 8.59
CA THR A 106 6.99 15.13 9.20
C THR A 106 6.92 15.12 10.72
N ASN A 107 8.06 15.32 11.38
CA ASN A 107 8.20 15.36 12.85
C ASN A 107 7.71 14.07 13.52
N LEU A 108 7.88 12.93 12.85
CA LEU A 108 7.59 11.61 13.40
C LEU A 108 8.70 11.18 14.35
N LYS A 109 8.35 10.36 15.35
CA LYS A 109 9.32 9.67 16.19
C LYS A 109 10.07 8.65 15.33
N SER A 110 11.39 8.60 15.50
CA SER A 110 12.22 7.57 14.89
C SER A 110 11.97 6.20 15.51
N ASN A 111 12.25 5.15 14.73
CA ASN A 111 12.06 3.76 15.13
C ASN A 111 10.71 3.53 15.84
N ALA A 112 9.63 4.09 15.27
CA ALA A 112 8.29 3.99 15.82
C ALA A 112 7.29 3.48 14.78
N ARG A 113 6.35 2.66 15.25
CA ARG A 113 5.15 2.33 14.48
C ARG A 113 4.17 3.49 14.55
N VAL A 114 3.83 4.03 13.39
CA VAL A 114 2.88 5.13 13.23
C VAL A 114 1.58 4.57 12.69
N TYR A 115 0.48 4.83 13.37
CA TYR A 115 -0.87 4.55 12.88
C TYR A 115 -1.45 5.82 12.28
N TYR A 116 -2.08 5.72 11.11
CA TYR A 116 -2.64 6.87 10.43
C TYR A 116 -3.93 6.51 9.69
N ARG A 117 -4.70 7.53 9.35
CA ARG A 117 -5.80 7.44 8.38
C ARG A 117 -6.03 8.79 7.71
N VAL A 118 -6.53 8.74 6.48
CA VAL A 118 -6.98 9.93 5.76
C VAL A 118 -8.37 10.32 6.23
N ARG A 119 -8.56 11.59 6.52
CA ARG A 119 -9.85 12.23 6.73
C ARG A 119 -10.19 13.04 5.51
N PHE A 120 -11.39 12.82 4.98
CA PHE A 120 -11.79 13.41 3.71
C PHE A 120 -13.24 13.89 3.76
N LYS A 121 -13.55 14.86 2.92
CA LYS A 121 -14.92 15.26 2.60
C LYS A 121 -14.98 15.75 1.16
N SER A 122 -16.14 15.56 0.53
CA SER A 122 -16.44 16.20 -0.75
C SER A 122 -16.57 17.71 -0.57
N LYS A 123 -16.61 18.46 -1.68
CA LYS A 123 -16.76 19.92 -1.69
C LYS A 123 -17.96 20.40 -0.85
N ASP A 124 -19.08 19.69 -0.97
CA ASP A 124 -20.34 20.03 -0.28
C ASP A 124 -20.50 19.28 1.05
N GLY A 125 -19.49 18.49 1.44
CA GLY A 125 -19.48 17.73 2.68
C GLY A 125 -19.43 18.63 3.91
N LYS A 126 -20.40 18.45 4.82
CA LYS A 126 -20.48 19.18 6.09
C LYS A 126 -19.48 18.67 7.13
N SER A 127 -19.08 17.40 7.05
CA SER A 127 -18.19 16.75 8.01
C SER A 127 -17.17 15.86 7.29
N PHE A 128 -16.03 15.62 7.95
CA PHE A 128 -15.01 14.71 7.44
C PHE A 128 -15.37 13.27 7.76
N ALA A 129 -15.43 12.41 6.75
CA ALA A 129 -15.45 10.96 6.90
C ALA A 129 -14.05 10.42 7.23
N SER A 130 -13.99 9.18 7.70
CA SER A 130 -12.72 8.49 7.98
C SER A 130 -12.44 7.43 6.92
N GLY A 131 -11.25 7.46 6.34
CA GLY A 131 -10.72 6.35 5.56
C GLY A 131 -10.31 5.18 6.46
N LYS A 132 -9.88 4.10 5.81
CA LYS A 132 -9.32 2.94 6.51
C LYS A 132 -8.06 3.32 7.29
N GLN A 133 -7.92 2.73 8.47
CA GLN A 133 -6.71 2.85 9.28
C GLN A 133 -5.62 1.94 8.73
N TYR A 134 -4.42 2.50 8.68
CA TYR A 134 -3.20 1.79 8.32
C TYR A 134 -2.07 2.10 9.31
N SER A 135 -0.95 1.43 9.16
CA SER A 135 0.25 1.71 9.95
C SER A 135 1.52 1.46 9.17
N PHE A 136 2.58 2.19 9.47
CA PHE A 136 3.90 1.98 8.92
C PHE A 136 4.97 2.11 10.01
N MET A 137 6.21 1.80 9.65
CA MET A 137 7.39 1.94 10.52
C MET A 137 8.24 3.12 10.01
N THR A 138 8.62 4.05 10.88
CA THR A 138 9.72 4.98 10.56
C THR A 138 11.06 4.23 10.60
N ALA A 139 12.09 4.76 9.92
CA ALA A 139 13.36 4.05 9.81
C ALA A 139 13.89 3.61 11.19
N ARG A 140 14.34 2.35 11.26
CA ARG A 140 14.92 1.76 12.47
C ARG A 140 16.18 2.54 12.87
N THR A 141 16.46 2.63 14.16
CA THR A 141 17.72 3.22 14.63
C THR A 141 18.89 2.32 14.22
N PRO A 142 20.08 2.89 13.92
CA PRO A 142 21.28 2.12 13.61
C PRO A 142 21.54 1.00 14.63
N GLY A 143 21.94 -0.17 14.14
CA GLY A 143 22.15 -1.38 14.96
C GLY A 143 20.88 -2.18 15.29
N SER A 144 19.69 -1.67 14.98
CA SER A 144 18.44 -2.44 15.12
C SER A 144 18.26 -3.41 13.96
N LYS A 145 17.64 -4.57 14.23
CA LYS A 145 17.13 -5.44 13.18
C LYS A 145 15.98 -4.76 12.44
N PHE A 146 15.95 -4.94 11.13
CA PHE A 146 14.87 -4.50 10.26
C PHE A 146 14.50 -5.62 9.29
N SER A 147 13.31 -5.54 8.71
CA SER A 147 12.88 -6.43 7.63
C SER A 147 12.41 -5.61 6.44
N PHE A 148 12.65 -6.13 5.24
CA PHE A 148 12.24 -5.50 4.01
C PHE A 148 11.84 -6.55 2.99
N THR A 149 11.18 -6.10 1.94
CA THR A 149 10.83 -6.93 0.79
C THR A 149 11.30 -6.24 -0.48
N VAL A 150 11.49 -7.02 -1.53
CA VAL A 150 12.01 -6.55 -2.82
C VAL A 150 11.16 -7.13 -3.94
N GLN A 151 10.81 -6.32 -4.94
CA GLN A 151 10.20 -6.79 -6.19
C GLN A 151 10.75 -5.99 -7.39
N GLY A 152 10.57 -6.54 -8.58
CA GLY A 152 10.83 -5.92 -9.87
C GLY A 152 10.08 -6.69 -10.96
N ASP A 153 10.13 -6.21 -12.20
CA ASP A 153 9.60 -6.92 -13.38
C ASP A 153 8.09 -7.27 -13.27
N THR A 154 7.30 -6.38 -12.64
CA THR A 154 5.90 -6.69 -12.29
C THR A 154 5.00 -6.82 -13.52
N HIS A 155 5.12 -5.91 -14.48
CA HIS A 155 4.36 -5.86 -15.73
C HIS A 155 2.83 -6.11 -15.63
N PRO A 156 2.08 -5.39 -14.78
CA PRO A 156 0.64 -5.61 -14.60
C PRO A 156 -0.18 -5.29 -15.86
N GLU A 157 0.40 -4.59 -16.84
CA GLU A 157 -0.19 -4.35 -18.17
C GLU A 157 -0.23 -5.61 -19.06
N ARG A 158 0.51 -6.68 -18.70
CA ARG A 158 0.65 -7.91 -19.50
C ARG A 158 -0.21 -9.08 -18.99
N VAL A 159 -1.40 -8.76 -18.46
CA VAL A 159 -2.36 -9.73 -17.89
C VAL A 159 -2.56 -10.93 -18.82
N GLY A 160 -2.43 -12.14 -18.27
CA GLY A 160 -2.70 -13.39 -19.00
C GLY A 160 -1.56 -13.84 -19.92
N LYS A 161 -0.48 -13.06 -20.07
CA LYS A 161 0.73 -13.45 -20.79
C LYS A 161 1.92 -13.62 -19.84
N MET A 162 2.43 -12.51 -19.33
CA MET A 162 3.59 -12.45 -18.43
C MET A 162 3.21 -11.98 -17.02
N PHE A 163 1.91 -11.80 -16.77
CA PHE A 163 1.39 -11.41 -15.47
C PHE A 163 0.18 -12.24 -15.06
N ARG A 164 0.26 -12.81 -13.86
CA ARG A 164 -0.79 -13.60 -13.20
C ARG A 164 -1.33 -12.82 -12.00
N SER A 165 -2.44 -12.13 -12.20
CA SER A 165 -3.08 -11.26 -11.19
C SER A 165 -3.42 -11.99 -9.89
N ASP A 166 -3.85 -13.25 -9.98
CA ASP A 166 -4.18 -14.08 -8.82
C ASP A 166 -2.96 -14.38 -7.94
N LEU A 167 -1.81 -14.68 -8.56
CA LEU A 167 -0.57 -14.92 -7.86
C LEU A 167 0.01 -13.61 -7.29
N TYR A 168 -0.03 -12.52 -8.06
CA TYR A 168 0.50 -11.25 -7.60
C TYR A 168 -0.31 -10.69 -6.42
N TYR A 169 -1.63 -10.83 -6.43
CA TYR A 169 -2.47 -10.50 -5.28
C TYR A 169 -2.04 -11.26 -4.01
N VAL A 170 -1.84 -12.58 -4.13
CA VAL A 170 -1.40 -13.42 -3.01
C VAL A 170 -0.02 -12.97 -2.50
N THR A 171 0.92 -12.68 -3.39
CA THR A 171 2.24 -12.14 -3.03
C THR A 171 2.10 -10.84 -2.25
N MET A 172 1.36 -9.86 -2.77
CA MET A 172 1.19 -8.56 -2.12
C MET A 172 0.47 -8.68 -0.77
N ALA A 173 -0.57 -9.52 -0.68
CA ALA A 173 -1.27 -9.76 0.57
C ALA A 173 -0.36 -10.44 1.63
N ASN A 174 0.50 -11.37 1.21
CA ASN A 174 1.49 -11.98 2.10
C ASN A 174 2.56 -10.98 2.57
N ILE A 175 3.01 -10.07 1.71
CA ILE A 175 3.92 -8.98 2.09
C ILE A 175 3.24 -8.09 3.14
N ALA A 176 2.02 -7.63 2.85
CA ALA A 176 1.25 -6.78 3.77
C ALA A 176 1.02 -7.44 5.14
N ALA A 177 0.76 -8.76 5.16
CA ALA A 177 0.55 -9.52 6.40
C ALA A 177 1.82 -9.66 7.26
N GLN A 178 3.00 -9.67 6.64
CA GLN A 178 4.29 -9.76 7.33
C GLN A 178 4.73 -8.42 7.97
N LEU A 179 4.11 -7.31 7.55
CA LEU A 179 4.42 -5.96 8.05
C LEU A 179 5.93 -5.64 8.02
N PRO A 180 6.62 -5.81 6.87
CA PRO A 180 8.02 -5.39 6.74
C PRO A 180 8.16 -3.89 6.98
N ASP A 181 9.35 -3.45 7.36
CA ASP A 181 9.60 -2.03 7.65
C ASP A 181 9.51 -1.17 6.38
N PHE A 182 9.89 -1.71 5.22
CA PHE A 182 9.75 -1.07 3.90
C PHE A 182 9.76 -2.07 2.74
N HIS A 183 9.39 -1.59 1.55
CA HIS A 183 9.35 -2.36 0.30
C HIS A 183 10.21 -1.68 -0.77
N ILE A 184 11.13 -2.42 -1.40
CA ILE A 184 11.99 -1.93 -2.47
C ILE A 184 11.40 -2.33 -3.83
N LEU A 185 11.22 -1.34 -4.70
CA LEU A 185 10.90 -1.51 -6.11
C LEU A 185 12.19 -1.40 -6.93
N MET A 186 12.65 -2.49 -7.55
CA MET A 186 13.90 -2.53 -8.32
C MET A 186 13.76 -1.99 -9.76
N GLY A 187 12.54 -1.66 -10.18
CA GLY A 187 12.26 -1.18 -11.53
C GLY A 187 11.70 -2.27 -12.45
N ASP A 188 11.63 -1.93 -13.73
CA ASP A 188 10.90 -2.67 -14.77
C ASP A 188 9.45 -3.01 -14.37
N ASP A 189 8.80 -2.07 -13.69
CA ASP A 189 7.46 -2.28 -13.13
C ASP A 189 6.39 -2.42 -14.23
N PHE A 190 6.57 -1.74 -15.36
CA PHE A 190 5.70 -1.76 -16.53
C PHE A 190 6.46 -1.25 -17.76
N SER A 191 6.06 -1.69 -18.95
CA SER A 191 6.60 -1.20 -20.23
C SER A 191 5.58 -0.33 -20.98
N ILE A 192 6.08 0.72 -21.63
CA ILE A 192 5.29 1.57 -22.53
C ILE A 192 5.59 1.30 -24.02
N ASP A 193 6.44 0.33 -24.34
CA ASP A 193 6.85 0.03 -25.72
C ASP A 193 5.65 -0.24 -26.65
N PRO A 194 4.59 -0.95 -26.22
CA PRO A 194 3.40 -1.12 -27.06
C PRO A 194 2.70 0.19 -27.41
N LEU A 195 2.78 1.21 -26.54
CA LEU A 195 2.25 2.54 -26.84
C LEU A 195 3.14 3.26 -27.85
N ILE A 196 4.46 3.16 -27.70
CA ILE A 196 5.42 3.76 -28.64
C ILE A 196 5.26 3.17 -30.03
N GLY A 197 5.26 1.83 -30.15
CA GLY A 197 5.12 1.13 -31.43
C GLY A 197 3.80 1.42 -32.16
N LYS A 198 2.78 1.90 -31.46
CA LYS A 198 1.48 2.30 -32.02
C LYS A 198 1.34 3.81 -32.25
N GLY A 199 2.36 4.62 -31.91
CA GLY A 199 2.26 6.08 -31.94
C GLY A 199 1.27 6.65 -30.91
N GLN A 200 1.04 5.93 -29.81
CA GLN A 200 0.04 6.22 -28.78
C GLN A 200 0.65 6.64 -27.44
N ALA A 201 1.96 6.91 -27.38
CA ALA A 201 2.67 7.32 -26.17
C ALA A 201 2.39 8.80 -25.81
N ASN A 202 1.14 9.10 -25.46
CA ASN A 202 0.73 10.38 -24.88
C ASN A 202 0.53 10.26 -23.37
N GLU A 203 0.46 11.41 -22.68
CA GLU A 203 0.34 11.49 -21.23
C GLU A 203 -0.82 10.66 -20.69
N VAL A 204 -2.00 10.72 -21.31
CA VAL A 204 -3.20 10.00 -20.86
C VAL A 204 -2.96 8.49 -20.87
N ASN A 205 -2.39 7.97 -21.96
CA ASN A 205 -2.13 6.53 -22.10
C ASN A 205 -1.03 6.04 -21.16
N VAL A 206 0.04 6.82 -20.96
CA VAL A 206 1.11 6.50 -20.01
C VAL A 206 0.58 6.52 -18.57
N ASN A 207 -0.20 7.54 -18.21
CA ASN A 207 -0.83 7.63 -16.89
C ASN A 207 -1.74 6.45 -16.61
N ASN A 208 -2.47 5.93 -17.61
CA ASN A 208 -3.30 4.72 -17.45
C ASN A 208 -2.48 3.47 -17.10
N ILE A 209 -1.28 3.31 -17.67
CA ILE A 209 -0.37 2.21 -17.31
C ILE A 209 0.14 2.39 -15.87
N TYR A 210 0.60 3.60 -15.53
CA TYR A 210 1.01 3.92 -14.16
C TYR A 210 -0.10 3.65 -13.13
N LEU A 211 -1.33 4.09 -13.41
CA LEU A 211 -2.50 3.85 -12.56
C LEU A 211 -2.82 2.36 -12.41
N THR A 212 -2.60 1.56 -13.44
CA THR A 212 -2.77 0.10 -13.39
C THR A 212 -1.79 -0.50 -12.38
N HIS A 213 -0.51 -0.16 -12.46
CA HIS A 213 0.49 -0.63 -11.50
C HIS A 213 0.19 -0.16 -10.07
N ARG A 214 -0.11 1.13 -9.92
CA ARG A 214 -0.40 1.76 -8.62
C ARG A 214 -1.53 1.06 -7.85
N LYS A 215 -2.59 0.60 -8.53
CA LYS A 215 -3.70 -0.11 -7.89
C LYS A 215 -3.25 -1.40 -7.19
N TRP A 216 -2.24 -2.07 -7.74
CA TRP A 216 -1.67 -3.25 -7.08
C TRP A 216 -0.81 -2.88 -5.89
N LEU A 217 0.01 -1.82 -6.04
CA LEU A 217 0.87 -1.32 -4.98
C LEU A 217 0.10 -0.91 -3.73
N GLU A 218 -1.12 -0.36 -3.86
CA GLU A 218 -1.96 0.04 -2.74
C GLU A 218 -2.19 -1.09 -1.71
N ALA A 219 -2.31 -2.35 -2.16
CA ALA A 219 -2.56 -3.50 -1.31
C ALA A 219 -1.51 -3.67 -0.20
N THR A 220 -0.29 -3.23 -0.47
CA THR A 220 0.87 -3.34 0.43
C THR A 220 1.31 -1.97 0.93
N MET A 221 1.43 -1.00 0.02
CA MET A 221 2.10 0.27 0.27
C MET A 221 1.23 1.27 1.03
N SER A 222 -0.03 0.95 1.33
CA SER A 222 -0.77 1.68 2.36
C SER A 222 -0.20 1.47 3.77
N SER A 223 0.63 0.44 4.00
CA SER A 223 1.21 0.15 5.32
C SER A 223 2.72 -0.13 5.28
N VAL A 224 3.26 -0.46 4.11
CA VAL A 224 4.69 -0.71 3.93
C VAL A 224 5.26 0.36 2.99
N PRO A 225 5.97 1.38 3.49
CA PRO A 225 6.50 2.45 2.65
C PRO A 225 7.42 1.93 1.54
N GLY A 226 7.21 2.45 0.35
CA GLY A 226 8.05 2.20 -0.82
C GLY A 226 9.38 2.94 -0.80
N MET A 227 10.41 2.27 -1.30
CA MET A 227 11.63 2.87 -1.79
C MET A 227 11.82 2.45 -3.25
N GLN A 228 12.08 3.44 -4.10
CA GLN A 228 12.38 3.31 -5.51
C GLN A 228 13.56 4.23 -5.79
#